data_AF-A0A6I0E6X4-F1
#
_entry.id   AF-A0A6I0E6X4-F1
#
_cell.length_a   1.000
_cell.length_b   1.000
_cell.length_c   1.000
_cell.angle_alpha   90.00
_cell.angle_beta   90.00
_cell.angle_gamma   90.00
#
_symmetry.space_group_name_H-M   'P 1'
#
loop_
_entity.id
_entity.type
_entity.pdbx_description
1 polymer ?
#
loop_
_entity_poly.entity_id
_entity_poly.type
_entity_poly.pdbx_seq_one_letter_code
_entity_poly.pdbx_strand_id
1 'polypeptide(L)'
;MKLNNLPLKKKFILGFGSIIVLLALITLLTINGFRKVNISSQQLANSDDIRSSLLENYNRHLLWAKQLSYAIYSNNNEVGVEINHTLCAFGKWYYSDARTQAEKTIPGLNDILGKMEVPHKTLHETAAKIKQEYDAAKETGSEQRIDNAREIYEKQTLVTLEELSQLFNRAIELTVVASDNAHAGLNSVSNSTKLNVIAIATLVIFLAFIVAIVISRSILKNVNAGISFANEVASGNLTATIDIKSKDEIGLLLSTFKSTVDKIHEIVLTISVGSDNLSNASTQLSGVSQEMSQWSNEQAASIEEVSSSMEEMASNIDQNSENANQTEKIAILAEEKMHAVGKTSNDSLLSVREIAQK
;
A
#
# COMPACT_ATOMS: atom_id res chain seq x y z
N MET A 1 7.79 -10.71 -18.33
CA MET A 1 8.03 -9.24 -18.25
C MET A 1 8.86 -8.97 -17.00
N LYS A 2 10.07 -8.39 -17.12
CA LYS A 2 10.93 -8.13 -15.93
C LYS A 2 10.23 -7.08 -15.05
N LEU A 3 9.92 -7.42 -13.79
CA LEU A 3 9.26 -6.53 -12.83
C LEU A 3 9.95 -5.17 -12.71
N ASN A 4 11.26 -5.11 -12.92
CA ASN A 4 12.05 -3.89 -12.86
C ASN A 4 11.62 -2.79 -13.85
N ASN A 5 10.95 -3.14 -14.95
CA ASN A 5 10.57 -2.17 -16.00
C ASN A 5 9.15 -1.61 -15.82
N LEU A 6 8.42 -2.03 -14.79
CA LEU A 6 7.08 -1.52 -14.51
C LEU A 6 7.17 -0.21 -13.70
N PRO A 7 6.34 0.80 -14.03
CA PRO A 7 6.16 1.97 -13.17
C PRO A 7 5.82 1.56 -11.73
N LEU A 8 6.30 2.31 -10.74
CA LEU A 8 6.00 2.09 -9.32
C LEU A 8 4.50 2.01 -9.08
N LYS A 9 3.71 2.89 -9.71
CA LYS A 9 2.25 2.84 -9.63
C LYS A 9 1.69 1.48 -10.02
N LYS A 10 2.18 0.88 -11.11
CA LYS A 10 1.73 -0.45 -11.56
C LYS A 10 2.23 -1.56 -10.63
N LYS A 11 3.46 -1.46 -10.10
CA LYS A 11 3.99 -2.42 -9.10
C LYS A 11 3.10 -2.44 -7.84
N PHE A 12 2.73 -1.28 -7.31
CA PHE A 12 1.85 -1.18 -6.15
C PHE A 12 0.43 -1.66 -6.45
N ILE A 13 -0.17 -1.28 -7.59
CA ILE A 13 -1.50 -1.76 -7.98
C ILE A 13 -1.51 -3.28 -8.14
N LEU A 14 -0.49 -3.87 -8.77
CA LEU A 14 -0.40 -5.33 -8.89
C LEU A 14 -0.19 -5.99 -7.52
N GLY A 15 0.69 -5.44 -6.68
CA GLY A 15 0.96 -5.96 -5.35
C GLY A 15 -0.28 -5.92 -4.45
N PHE A 16 -0.78 -4.73 -4.15
CA PHE A 16 -1.97 -4.55 -3.30
C PHE A 16 -3.24 -5.10 -3.95
N GLY A 17 -3.42 -4.94 -5.26
CA GLY A 17 -4.57 -5.47 -5.99
C GLY A 17 -4.63 -7.00 -5.94
N SER A 18 -3.50 -7.69 -6.08
CA SER A 18 -3.47 -9.15 -5.93
C SER A 18 -3.87 -9.60 -4.53
N ILE A 19 -3.42 -8.89 -3.49
CA ILE A 19 -3.79 -9.17 -2.10
C ILE A 19 -5.28 -8.95 -1.88
N ILE A 20 -5.85 -7.85 -2.39
CA ILE A 20 -7.29 -7.55 -2.26
C ILE A 20 -8.14 -8.62 -2.96
N VAL A 21 -7.76 -9.04 -4.17
CA VAL A 21 -8.47 -10.11 -4.89
C VAL A 21 -8.41 -11.43 -4.11
N LEU A 22 -7.24 -11.76 -3.55
CA LEU A 22 -7.06 -12.96 -2.72
C LEU A 22 -7.91 -12.90 -1.43
N LEU A 23 -7.99 -11.73 -0.77
CA LEU A 23 -8.83 -11.53 0.41
C LEU A 23 -10.33 -11.63 0.08
N ALA A 24 -10.77 -11.08 -1.05
CA ALA A 24 -12.14 -11.22 -1.52
C ALA A 24 -12.48 -12.70 -1.79
N LEU A 25 -11.56 -13.45 -2.38
CA LEU A 25 -11.71 -14.88 -2.66
C LEU A 25 -11.76 -15.71 -1.36
N ILE A 26 -10.91 -15.41 -0.37
CA ILE A 26 -10.99 -16.03 0.98
C ILE A 26 -12.37 -15.76 1.59
N THR A 27 -12.84 -14.52 1.51
CA THR A 27 -14.12 -14.11 2.11
C THR A 27 -15.28 -14.88 1.49
N LEU A 28 -15.31 -14.99 0.15
CA LEU A 28 -16.30 -15.75 -0.59
C LEU A 28 -16.32 -17.23 -0.18
N LEU A 29 -15.14 -17.86 -0.10
CA LEU A 29 -15.02 -19.26 0.29
C LEU A 29 -15.43 -19.49 1.75
N THR A 30 -15.08 -18.57 2.64
CA THR A 30 -15.47 -18.62 4.05
C THR A 30 -16.99 -18.53 4.20
N ILE A 31 -17.64 -17.62 3.48
CA ILE A 31 -19.11 -17.50 3.48
C ILE A 31 -19.75 -18.80 2.97
N ASN A 32 -19.23 -19.38 1.88
CA ASN A 32 -19.74 -20.64 1.34
C ASN A 32 -19.54 -21.82 2.29
N GLY A 33 -18.39 -21.91 2.96
CA GLY A 33 -18.14 -22.91 3.99
C GLY A 33 -19.09 -22.77 5.18
N PHE A 34 -19.27 -21.55 5.67
CA PHE A 34 -20.17 -21.26 6.79
C PHE A 34 -21.64 -21.58 6.44
N ARG A 35 -22.07 -21.29 5.21
CA ARG A 35 -23.42 -21.69 4.73
C ARG A 35 -23.62 -23.21 4.82
N LYS A 36 -22.64 -24.01 4.41
CA LYS A 36 -22.73 -25.48 4.51
C LYS A 36 -22.82 -25.95 5.96
N VAL A 37 -21.96 -25.40 6.84
CA VAL A 37 -22.00 -25.70 8.28
C VAL A 37 -23.37 -25.35 8.87
N ASN A 38 -23.93 -24.19 8.52
CA ASN A 38 -25.23 -23.75 9.02
C ASN A 38 -26.36 -24.68 8.56
N ILE A 39 -26.37 -25.10 7.28
CA ILE A 39 -27.38 -26.04 6.76
C ILE A 39 -27.28 -27.39 7.49
N SER A 40 -26.08 -27.96 7.64
CA SER A 40 -25.90 -29.22 8.37
C SER A 40 -26.28 -29.10 9.84
N SER A 41 -25.99 -27.96 10.48
CA SER A 41 -26.37 -27.68 11.86
C SER A 41 -27.89 -27.58 12.03
N GLN A 42 -28.57 -26.95 11.07
CA GLN A 42 -30.03 -26.83 11.09
C GLN A 42 -30.72 -28.18 10.85
N GLN A 43 -30.16 -29.01 9.96
CA GLN A 43 -30.66 -30.38 9.75
C GLN A 43 -30.55 -31.23 11.01
N LEU A 44 -29.45 -31.10 11.75
CA LEU A 44 -29.27 -31.76 13.04
C LEU A 44 -30.29 -31.27 14.08
N ALA A 45 -30.42 -29.95 14.25
CA ALA A 45 -31.38 -29.36 15.19
C ALA A 45 -32.83 -29.79 14.88
N ASN A 46 -33.22 -29.81 13.61
CA ASN A 46 -34.53 -30.27 13.18
C ASN A 46 -34.74 -31.76 13.50
N SER A 47 -33.71 -32.60 13.34
CA SER A 47 -33.80 -34.03 13.64
C SER A 47 -34.01 -34.27 15.14
N ASP A 48 -33.32 -33.52 15.99
CA ASP A 48 -33.46 -33.59 17.45
C ASP A 48 -34.83 -33.06 17.92
N ASP A 49 -35.36 -32.01 17.29
CA ASP A 49 -36.69 -31.46 17.59
C ASP A 49 -37.82 -32.45 17.26
N ILE A 50 -37.72 -33.13 16.11
CA ILE A 50 -38.65 -34.20 15.72
C ILE A 50 -38.59 -35.35 16.73
N ARG A 51 -37.37 -35.77 17.12
CA ARG A 51 -37.17 -36.82 18.13
C ARG A 51 -37.84 -36.45 19.44
N SER A 52 -37.62 -35.23 19.92
CA SER A 52 -38.22 -34.71 21.15
C SER A 52 -39.74 -34.71 21.07
N SER A 53 -40.30 -34.24 19.94
CA SER A 53 -41.74 -34.22 19.69
C SER A 53 -42.37 -35.62 19.68
N LEU A 54 -41.70 -36.60 19.07
CA LEU A 54 -42.16 -38.00 19.07
C LEU A 54 -42.13 -38.62 20.46
N LEU A 55 -41.03 -38.41 21.21
CA LEU A 55 -40.90 -38.87 22.60
C LEU A 55 -41.97 -38.25 23.51
N GLU A 56 -42.21 -36.95 23.40
CA GLU A 56 -43.23 -36.26 24.20
C GLU A 56 -44.63 -36.80 23.88
N ASN A 57 -44.97 -36.95 22.60
CA ASN A 57 -46.27 -37.46 22.18
C ASN A 57 -46.47 -38.93 22.61
N TYR A 58 -45.44 -39.76 22.52
CA TYR A 58 -45.50 -41.14 23.00
C TYR A 58 -45.73 -41.18 24.52
N ASN A 59 -44.98 -40.40 25.30
CA ASN A 59 -45.18 -40.28 26.74
C ASN A 59 -46.58 -39.77 27.11
N ARG A 60 -47.14 -38.83 26.35
CA ARG A 60 -48.52 -38.37 26.53
C ARG A 60 -49.55 -39.50 26.30
N HIS A 61 -49.30 -40.42 25.36
CA HIS A 61 -50.17 -41.59 25.13
C HIS A 61 -50.06 -42.63 26.26
N LEU A 62 -48.87 -42.82 26.83
CA LEU A 62 -48.71 -43.66 28.03
C LEU A 62 -49.49 -43.08 29.22
N LEU A 63 -49.44 -41.76 29.41
CA LEU A 63 -50.24 -41.08 30.44
C LEU A 63 -51.74 -41.15 30.16
N TRP A 64 -52.16 -40.99 28.90
CA TRP A 64 -53.55 -41.16 28.47
C TRP A 64 -54.06 -42.57 28.78
N ALA A 65 -53.28 -43.61 28.47
CA ALA A 65 -53.65 -45.00 28.75
C ALA A 65 -53.71 -45.29 30.26
N LYS A 66 -52.81 -44.67 31.05
CA LYS A 66 -52.84 -44.72 32.51
C LYS A 66 -54.08 -44.04 33.09
N GLN A 67 -54.49 -42.89 32.56
CA GLN A 67 -55.72 -42.20 32.98
C GLN A 67 -56.96 -43.02 32.65
N LEU A 68 -57.00 -43.64 31.47
CA LEU A 68 -58.08 -44.53 31.07
C LEU A 68 -58.17 -45.75 32.00
N SER A 69 -57.04 -46.38 32.33
CA SER A 69 -56.96 -47.44 33.34
C SER A 69 -57.51 -46.97 34.69
N TYR A 70 -57.07 -45.80 35.16
CA TYR A 70 -57.54 -45.26 36.43
C TYR A 70 -59.06 -45.06 36.43
N ALA A 71 -59.66 -44.59 35.33
CA ALA A 71 -61.12 -44.46 35.23
C ALA A 71 -61.86 -45.81 35.28
N ILE A 72 -61.25 -46.90 34.81
CA ILE A 72 -61.85 -48.24 34.81
C ILE A 72 -61.75 -48.92 36.18
N TYR A 73 -60.65 -48.71 36.91
CA TYR A 73 -60.37 -49.41 38.17
C TYR A 73 -60.58 -48.56 39.43
N SER A 74 -60.61 -47.23 39.32
CA SER A 74 -61.03 -46.35 40.41
C SER A 74 -62.55 -46.14 40.34
N ASN A 75 -63.19 -45.99 41.49
CA ASN A 75 -64.64 -45.72 41.58
C ASN A 75 -65.01 -44.28 41.15
N ASN A 76 -64.21 -43.70 40.25
CA ASN A 76 -64.33 -42.33 39.78
C ASN A 76 -65.11 -42.35 38.45
N ASN A 77 -66.32 -41.80 38.47
CA ASN A 77 -67.38 -42.11 37.50
C ASN A 77 -67.26 -41.43 36.12
N GLU A 78 -66.06 -41.09 35.66
CA GLU A 78 -65.86 -40.39 34.38
C GLU A 78 -64.59 -40.81 33.62
N VAL A 79 -64.78 -41.17 32.36
CA VAL A 79 -63.69 -41.34 31.38
C VAL A 79 -63.33 -39.97 30.80
N GLY A 80 -62.35 -39.30 31.41
CA GLY A 80 -61.93 -37.92 31.08
C GLY A 80 -60.84 -37.79 30.02
N VAL A 81 -60.64 -38.80 29.17
CA VAL A 81 -59.58 -38.79 28.15
C VAL A 81 -60.11 -38.32 26.79
N GLU A 82 -59.24 -37.72 25.96
CA GLU A 82 -59.61 -37.32 24.60
C GLU A 82 -59.85 -38.57 23.73
N ILE A 83 -61.00 -38.60 23.06
CA ILE A 83 -61.47 -39.76 22.27
C ILE A 83 -61.31 -39.47 20.77
N ASN A 84 -61.20 -38.20 20.36
CA ASN A 84 -60.91 -37.87 18.98
C ASN A 84 -59.40 -37.91 18.73
N HIS A 85 -58.95 -38.91 17.97
CA HIS A 85 -57.55 -39.10 17.59
C HIS A 85 -56.93 -37.89 16.86
N THR A 86 -57.73 -37.02 16.24
CA THR A 86 -57.21 -35.81 15.57
C THR A 86 -57.00 -34.62 16.53
N LEU A 87 -57.65 -34.62 17.69
CA LEU A 87 -57.61 -33.52 18.66
C LEU A 87 -56.57 -33.72 19.77
N CYS A 88 -56.05 -34.94 19.93
CA CYS A 88 -54.95 -35.22 20.84
C CYS A 88 -53.65 -34.52 20.39
N ALA A 89 -52.65 -34.41 21.28
CA ALA A 89 -51.40 -33.72 20.97
C ALA A 89 -50.67 -34.32 19.75
N PHE A 90 -50.64 -35.65 19.67
CA PHE A 90 -50.06 -36.35 18.52
C PHE A 90 -50.90 -36.15 17.27
N GLY A 91 -52.23 -36.22 17.35
CA GLY A 91 -53.13 -35.95 16.23
C GLY A 91 -52.94 -34.56 15.64
N LYS A 92 -52.92 -33.53 16.49
CA LYS A 92 -52.64 -32.15 16.08
C LYS A 92 -51.30 -32.03 15.38
N TRP A 93 -50.27 -32.72 15.86
CA TRP A 93 -48.96 -32.76 15.20
C TRP A 93 -48.99 -33.54 13.88
N TYR A 94 -49.59 -34.74 13.88
CA TYR A 94 -49.64 -35.70 12.78
C TYR A 94 -50.41 -35.17 11.57
N TYR A 95 -51.48 -34.38 11.80
CA TYR A 95 -52.27 -33.75 10.75
C TYR A 95 -51.82 -32.32 10.43
N SER A 96 -50.69 -31.85 10.98
CA SER A 96 -50.12 -30.53 10.68
C SER A 96 -48.95 -30.60 9.70
N ASP A 97 -48.48 -29.43 9.25
CA ASP A 97 -47.26 -29.29 8.44
C ASP A 97 -46.01 -29.85 9.13
N ALA A 98 -46.02 -30.02 10.45
CA ALA A 98 -44.91 -30.60 11.21
C ALA A 98 -44.62 -32.04 10.77
N ARG A 99 -45.65 -32.85 10.48
CA ARG A 99 -45.47 -34.19 9.92
C ARG A 99 -44.76 -34.12 8.58
N THR A 100 -45.26 -33.30 7.66
CA THR A 100 -44.68 -33.15 6.32
C THR A 100 -43.22 -32.70 6.38
N GLN A 101 -42.87 -31.81 7.32
CA GLN A 101 -41.50 -31.38 7.54
C GLN A 101 -40.63 -32.51 8.13
N ALA A 102 -41.18 -33.30 9.05
CA ALA A 102 -40.49 -34.44 9.63
C ALA A 102 -40.17 -35.52 8.58
N GLU A 103 -41.15 -35.84 7.72
CA GLU A 103 -40.99 -36.80 6.62
C GLU A 103 -39.93 -36.38 5.59
N LYS A 104 -39.78 -35.08 5.34
CA LYS A 104 -38.70 -34.53 4.48
C LYS A 104 -37.33 -34.58 5.13
N THR A 105 -37.28 -34.43 6.46
CA THR A 105 -36.02 -34.32 7.22
C THR A 105 -35.43 -35.70 7.51
N ILE A 106 -36.29 -36.69 7.79
CA ILE A 106 -35.91 -38.03 8.24
C ILE A 106 -36.29 -39.05 7.16
N PRO A 107 -35.32 -39.58 6.39
CA PRO A 107 -35.59 -40.59 5.38
C PRO A 107 -36.28 -41.83 5.96
N GLY A 108 -37.38 -42.26 5.34
CA GLY A 108 -38.14 -43.44 5.76
C GLY A 108 -39.15 -43.22 6.89
N LEU A 109 -39.20 -42.02 7.49
CA LEU A 109 -40.15 -41.72 8.56
C LEU A 109 -41.61 -41.74 8.07
N ASN A 110 -41.86 -41.40 6.80
CA ASN A 110 -43.19 -41.41 6.19
C ASN A 110 -43.87 -42.79 6.23
N ASP A 111 -43.12 -43.87 5.98
CA ASP A 111 -43.64 -45.24 6.02
C ASP A 111 -44.07 -45.62 7.45
N ILE A 112 -43.26 -45.29 8.44
CA ILE A 112 -43.58 -45.58 9.85
C ILE A 112 -44.77 -44.75 10.32
N LEU A 113 -44.77 -43.44 10.05
CA LEU A 113 -45.88 -42.57 10.42
C LEU A 113 -47.18 -43.01 9.75
N GLY A 114 -47.14 -43.38 8.47
CA GLY A 114 -48.32 -43.91 7.77
C GLY A 114 -48.88 -45.18 8.43
N LYS A 115 -48.00 -46.07 8.92
CA LYS A 115 -48.40 -47.27 9.68
C LYS A 115 -49.00 -46.97 11.06
N MET A 116 -48.75 -45.79 11.63
CA MET A 116 -49.33 -45.39 12.91
C MET A 116 -50.80 -44.98 12.81
N GLU A 117 -51.30 -44.60 11.63
CA GLU A 117 -52.62 -43.99 11.49
C GLU A 117 -53.76 -44.90 11.97
N VAL A 118 -53.76 -46.15 11.48
CA VAL A 118 -54.77 -47.15 11.80
C VAL A 118 -54.73 -47.51 13.30
N PRO A 119 -53.60 -47.98 13.88
CA PRO A 119 -53.56 -48.31 15.30
C PRO A 119 -53.81 -47.09 16.20
N HIS A 120 -53.38 -45.88 15.82
CA HIS A 120 -53.70 -44.67 16.58
C HIS A 120 -55.21 -44.38 16.60
N LYS A 121 -55.88 -44.48 15.45
CA LYS A 121 -57.35 -44.33 15.37
C LYS A 121 -58.05 -45.41 16.19
N THR A 122 -57.65 -46.68 16.03
CA THR A 122 -58.21 -47.82 16.76
C THR A 122 -58.05 -47.65 18.27
N LEU A 123 -56.89 -47.16 18.74
CA LEU A 123 -56.66 -46.89 20.16
C LEU A 123 -57.72 -45.94 20.73
N HIS A 124 -57.99 -44.84 20.04
CA HIS A 124 -59.03 -43.89 20.42
C HIS A 124 -60.46 -44.45 20.31
N GLU A 125 -60.74 -45.29 19.31
CA GLU A 125 -62.00 -46.02 19.20
C GLU A 125 -62.21 -46.99 20.38
N THR A 126 -61.15 -47.60 20.94
CA THR A 126 -61.28 -48.42 22.16
C THR A 126 -61.73 -47.60 23.37
N ALA A 127 -61.22 -46.38 23.54
CA ALA A 127 -61.66 -45.49 24.61
C ALA A 127 -63.12 -45.04 24.44
N ALA A 128 -63.58 -44.83 23.20
CA ALA A 128 -64.98 -44.55 22.90
C ALA A 128 -65.89 -45.71 23.35
N LYS A 129 -65.52 -46.95 23.01
CA LYS A 129 -66.25 -48.16 23.42
C LYS A 129 -66.25 -48.35 24.93
N ILE A 130 -65.10 -48.16 25.58
CA ILE A 130 -64.97 -48.21 27.04
C ILE A 130 -65.90 -47.17 27.69
N LYS A 131 -65.89 -45.93 27.19
CA LYS A 131 -66.78 -44.88 27.69
C LYS A 131 -68.25 -45.26 27.53
N GLN A 132 -68.64 -45.83 26.39
CA GLN A 132 -70.01 -46.28 26.16
C GLN A 132 -70.43 -47.38 27.14
N GLU A 133 -69.60 -48.40 27.38
CA GLU A 133 -69.89 -49.45 28.37
C GLU A 133 -69.97 -48.86 29.79
N TYR A 134 -69.10 -47.91 30.13
CA TYR A 134 -69.06 -47.26 31.45
C TYR A 134 -70.27 -46.35 31.70
N ASP A 135 -70.66 -45.52 30.73
CA ASP A 135 -71.84 -44.66 30.81
C ASP A 135 -73.11 -45.54 30.94
N ALA A 136 -73.20 -46.65 30.19
CA ALA A 136 -74.30 -47.61 30.31
C ALA A 136 -74.31 -48.33 31.66
N ALA A 137 -73.15 -48.68 32.21
CA ALA A 137 -73.02 -49.27 33.55
C ALA A 137 -73.53 -48.31 34.63
N LYS A 138 -73.24 -47.01 34.50
CA LYS A 138 -73.69 -45.96 35.42
C LYS A 138 -75.21 -45.79 35.41
N GLU A 139 -75.84 -45.92 34.25
CA GLU A 139 -77.31 -45.85 34.11
C GLU A 139 -78.01 -47.11 34.62
N THR A 140 -77.41 -48.29 34.40
CA THR A 140 -78.07 -49.60 34.66
C THR A 140 -77.64 -50.29 35.95
N GLY A 141 -76.54 -49.86 36.58
CA GLY A 141 -75.91 -50.56 37.71
C GLY A 141 -75.30 -51.92 37.34
N SER A 142 -75.04 -52.18 36.06
CA SER A 142 -74.57 -53.48 35.59
C SER A 142 -73.06 -53.68 35.78
N GLU A 143 -72.67 -54.58 36.68
CA GLU A 143 -71.25 -54.99 36.85
C GLU A 143 -70.68 -55.62 35.57
N GLN A 144 -71.49 -56.37 34.81
CA GLN A 144 -71.08 -56.97 33.54
C GLN A 144 -70.57 -55.94 32.53
N ARG A 145 -71.15 -54.74 32.50
CA ARG A 145 -70.71 -53.64 31.62
C ARG A 145 -69.33 -53.11 32.01
N ILE A 146 -69.02 -53.06 33.31
CA ILE A 146 -67.69 -52.71 33.80
C ILE A 146 -66.66 -53.78 33.41
N ASP A 147 -67.03 -55.06 33.50
CA ASP A 147 -66.15 -56.16 33.07
C ASP A 147 -65.92 -56.16 31.55
N ASN A 148 -66.93 -55.84 30.73
CA ASN A 148 -66.75 -55.63 29.29
C ASN A 148 -65.76 -54.49 29.01
N ALA A 149 -65.84 -53.38 29.75
CA ALA A 149 -64.91 -52.26 29.61
C ALA A 149 -63.46 -52.65 29.96
N ARG A 150 -63.28 -53.45 31.02
CA ARG A 150 -61.97 -54.02 31.39
C ARG A 150 -61.44 -54.94 30.30
N GLU A 151 -62.30 -55.81 29.75
CA GLU A 151 -61.92 -56.71 28.66
C GLU A 151 -61.49 -55.94 27.40
N ILE A 152 -62.21 -54.87 27.03
CA ILE A 152 -61.81 -54.00 25.91
C ILE A 152 -60.45 -53.35 26.20
N TYR A 153 -60.24 -52.86 27.43
CA TYR A 153 -58.97 -52.25 27.81
C TYR A 153 -57.80 -53.25 27.71
N GLU A 154 -57.95 -54.42 28.31
CA GLU A 154 -56.89 -55.43 28.37
C GLU A 154 -56.61 -56.09 27.01
N LYS A 155 -57.66 -56.45 26.26
CA LYS A 155 -57.52 -57.20 25.00
C LYS A 155 -57.42 -56.33 23.75
N GLN A 156 -57.90 -55.08 23.78
CA GLN A 156 -57.85 -54.18 22.62
C GLN A 156 -56.95 -52.97 22.90
N THR A 157 -57.20 -52.19 23.96
CA THR A 157 -56.44 -50.96 24.21
C THR A 157 -54.97 -51.23 24.45
N LEU A 158 -54.61 -52.15 25.35
CA LEU A 158 -53.22 -52.46 25.67
C LEU A 158 -52.49 -53.10 24.48
N VAL A 159 -53.16 -53.98 23.73
CA VAL A 159 -52.59 -54.60 22.52
C VAL A 159 -52.32 -53.56 21.43
N THR A 160 -53.27 -52.63 21.21
CA THR A 160 -53.09 -51.54 20.23
C THR A 160 -52.02 -50.54 20.69
N LEU A 161 -51.92 -50.27 21.99
CA LEU A 161 -50.89 -49.40 22.56
C LEU A 161 -49.49 -50.02 22.41
N GLU A 162 -49.35 -51.33 22.58
CA GLU A 162 -48.11 -52.07 22.35
C GLU A 162 -47.68 -51.98 20.87
N GLU A 163 -48.60 -52.17 19.93
CA GLU A 163 -48.34 -51.99 18.50
C GLU A 163 -47.89 -50.56 18.19
N LEU A 164 -48.58 -49.55 18.73
CA LEU A 164 -48.24 -48.15 18.53
C LEU A 164 -46.89 -47.79 19.19
N SER A 165 -46.59 -48.37 20.36
CA SER A 165 -45.29 -48.24 21.04
C SER A 165 -44.14 -48.72 20.17
N GLN A 166 -44.29 -49.88 19.52
CA GLN A 166 -43.28 -50.41 18.60
C GLN A 166 -43.03 -49.47 17.42
N LEU A 167 -44.10 -48.90 16.85
CA LEU A 167 -43.99 -47.90 15.79
C LEU A 167 -43.32 -46.61 16.27
N PHE A 168 -43.66 -46.10 17.46
CA PHE A 168 -43.02 -44.91 18.03
C PHE A 168 -41.53 -45.14 18.25
N ASN A 169 -41.15 -46.27 18.84
CA ASN A 169 -39.76 -46.64 19.05
C ASN A 169 -39.00 -46.71 17.73
N ARG A 170 -39.60 -47.30 16.68
CA ARG A 170 -39.00 -47.35 15.34
C ARG A 170 -38.84 -45.97 14.71
N ALA A 171 -39.83 -45.09 14.87
CA ALA A 171 -39.75 -43.70 14.40
C ALA A 171 -38.65 -42.92 15.12
N ILE A 172 -38.57 -43.07 16.46
CA ILE A 172 -37.53 -42.46 17.29
C ILE A 172 -36.15 -42.99 16.90
N GLU A 173 -35.99 -44.30 16.67
CA GLU A 173 -34.75 -44.91 16.20
C GLU A 173 -34.28 -44.28 14.87
N LEU A 174 -35.19 -44.07 13.90
CA LEU A 174 -34.83 -43.36 12.65
C LEU A 174 -34.34 -41.93 12.91
N THR A 175 -34.93 -41.21 13.87
CA THR A 175 -34.45 -39.86 14.22
C THR A 175 -33.06 -39.87 14.86
N VAL A 176 -32.73 -40.90 15.65
CA VAL A 176 -31.39 -41.08 16.23
C VAL A 176 -30.38 -41.32 15.12
N VAL A 177 -30.66 -42.25 14.20
CA VAL A 177 -29.78 -42.55 13.06
C VAL A 177 -29.58 -41.31 12.16
N ALA A 178 -30.65 -40.55 11.91
CA ALA A 178 -30.56 -39.31 11.15
C ALA A 178 -29.72 -38.23 11.86
N SER A 179 -29.91 -38.07 13.18
CA SER A 179 -29.13 -37.15 14.02
C SER A 179 -27.64 -37.53 14.03
N ASP A 180 -27.31 -38.81 14.21
CA ASP A 180 -25.92 -39.31 14.18
C ASP A 180 -25.25 -39.05 12.82
N ASN A 181 -25.97 -39.33 11.72
CA ASN A 181 -25.49 -39.03 10.37
C ASN A 181 -25.30 -37.53 10.14
N ALA A 182 -26.23 -36.70 10.63
CA ALA A 182 -26.14 -35.24 10.55
C ALA A 182 -24.97 -34.70 11.39
N HIS A 183 -24.74 -35.23 12.59
CA HIS A 183 -23.59 -34.91 13.44
C HIS A 183 -22.26 -35.26 12.77
N ALA A 184 -22.13 -36.47 12.21
CA ALA A 184 -20.93 -36.89 11.49
C ALA A 184 -20.69 -36.02 10.24
N GLY A 185 -21.76 -35.73 9.49
CA GLY A 185 -21.73 -34.80 8.36
C GLY A 185 -21.29 -33.39 8.76
N LEU A 186 -21.86 -32.84 9.84
CA LEU A 186 -21.50 -31.52 10.35
C LEU A 186 -20.03 -31.45 10.77
N ASN A 187 -19.52 -32.47 11.48
CA ASN A 187 -18.12 -32.52 11.91
C ASN A 187 -17.16 -32.58 10.71
N SER A 188 -17.47 -33.41 9.70
CA SER A 188 -16.65 -33.51 8.49
C SER A 188 -16.65 -32.23 7.66
N VAL A 189 -17.82 -31.60 7.47
CA VAL A 189 -17.98 -30.32 6.77
C VAL A 189 -17.29 -29.18 7.53
N SER A 190 -17.44 -29.14 8.86
CA SER A 190 -16.81 -28.15 9.73
C SER A 190 -15.28 -28.27 9.69
N ASN A 191 -14.74 -29.49 9.83
CA ASN A 191 -13.30 -29.71 9.79
C ASN A 191 -12.70 -29.40 8.41
N SER A 192 -13.36 -29.83 7.33
CA SER A 192 -12.93 -29.52 5.97
C SER A 192 -12.97 -28.02 5.69
N THR A 193 -14.00 -27.32 6.19
CA THR A 193 -14.11 -25.85 6.08
C THR A 193 -12.97 -25.16 6.84
N LYS A 194 -12.68 -25.58 8.07
CA LYS A 194 -11.56 -25.04 8.86
C LYS A 194 -10.22 -25.24 8.17
N LEU A 195 -9.92 -26.45 7.69
CA LEU A 195 -8.67 -26.76 7.00
C LEU A 195 -8.52 -25.95 5.70
N ASN A 196 -9.58 -25.82 4.90
CA ASN A 196 -9.57 -25.02 3.68
C ASN A 196 -9.33 -23.52 3.97
N VAL A 197 -10.00 -22.96 5.00
CA VAL A 197 -9.79 -21.56 5.40
C VAL A 197 -8.35 -21.33 5.86
N ILE A 198 -7.81 -22.22 6.71
CA ILE A 198 -6.42 -22.12 7.18
C ILE A 198 -5.44 -22.22 6.00
N ALA A 199 -5.59 -23.22 5.14
CA ALA A 199 -4.69 -23.44 4.00
C ALA A 199 -4.62 -22.23 3.07
N ILE A 200 -5.78 -21.62 2.75
CA ILE A 200 -5.83 -20.46 1.87
C ILE A 200 -5.33 -19.21 2.59
N ALA A 201 -5.67 -19.00 3.87
CA ALA A 201 -5.13 -17.89 4.65
C ALA A 201 -3.60 -17.93 4.71
N THR A 202 -3.01 -19.10 4.97
CA THR A 202 -1.54 -19.30 4.95
C THR A 202 -0.97 -19.03 3.57
N LEU A 203 -1.61 -19.50 2.49
CA LEU A 203 -1.17 -19.24 1.12
C LEU A 203 -1.18 -17.73 0.79
N VAL A 204 -2.21 -17.00 1.21
CA VAL A 204 -2.31 -15.55 0.96
C VAL A 204 -1.27 -14.77 1.75
N ILE A 205 -1.02 -15.12 3.01
CA ILE A 205 0.06 -14.51 3.81
C ILE A 205 1.42 -14.78 3.15
N PHE A 206 1.66 -16.01 2.71
CA PHE A 206 2.89 -16.40 2.05
C PHE A 206 3.11 -15.64 0.73
N LEU A 207 2.08 -15.54 -0.12
CA LEU A 207 2.14 -14.77 -1.36
C LEU A 207 2.33 -13.28 -1.10
N ALA A 208 1.63 -12.71 -0.12
CA ALA A 208 1.81 -11.31 0.27
C ALA A 208 3.24 -11.03 0.73
N PHE A 209 3.84 -11.95 1.49
CA PHE A 209 5.23 -11.85 1.93
C PHE A 209 6.22 -11.91 0.77
N ILE A 210 6.02 -12.81 -0.20
CA ILE A 210 6.84 -12.88 -1.42
C ILE A 210 6.74 -11.58 -2.22
N VAL A 211 5.52 -11.09 -2.46
CA VAL A 211 5.27 -9.85 -3.20
C VAL A 211 5.96 -8.67 -2.50
N ALA A 212 5.84 -8.58 -1.17
CA ALA A 212 6.50 -7.54 -0.38
C ALA A 212 8.03 -7.59 -0.54
N ILE A 213 8.65 -8.76 -0.40
CA ILE A 213 10.11 -8.91 -0.56
C ILE A 213 10.55 -8.53 -1.98
N VAL A 214 9.84 -8.99 -3.01
CA VAL A 214 10.21 -8.75 -4.41
C VAL A 214 10.11 -7.26 -4.77
N ILE A 215 9.01 -6.60 -4.38
CA ILE A 215 8.83 -5.17 -4.63
C ILE A 215 9.85 -4.35 -3.84
N SER A 216 10.02 -4.61 -2.54
CA SER A 216 10.98 -3.87 -1.71
C SER A 216 12.42 -4.02 -2.19
N ARG A 217 12.86 -5.24 -2.53
CA ARG A 217 14.21 -5.45 -3.08
C ARG A 217 14.41 -4.75 -4.43
N SER A 218 13.39 -4.74 -5.30
CA SER A 218 13.47 -4.05 -6.58
C SER A 218 13.62 -2.53 -6.41
N ILE A 219 12.91 -1.93 -5.47
CA ILE A 219 12.94 -0.48 -5.25
C ILE A 219 14.25 -0.10 -4.54
N LEU A 220 14.56 -0.74 -3.41
CA LEU A 220 15.72 -0.40 -2.58
C LEU A 220 17.04 -0.55 -3.34
N LYS A 221 17.16 -1.54 -4.23
CA LYS A 221 18.37 -1.71 -5.04
C LYS A 221 18.67 -0.48 -5.90
N ASN A 222 17.68 0.06 -6.60
CA ASN A 222 17.88 1.21 -7.49
C ASN A 222 18.04 2.52 -6.71
N VAL A 223 17.31 2.66 -5.59
CA VAL A 223 17.45 3.81 -4.69
C VAL A 223 18.86 3.85 -4.10
N ASN A 224 19.38 2.73 -3.60
CA ASN A 224 20.74 2.66 -3.04
C ASN A 224 21.82 2.93 -4.09
N ALA A 225 21.62 2.53 -5.35
CA ALA A 225 22.51 2.89 -6.44
C ALA A 225 22.52 4.41 -6.68
N GLY A 226 21.35 5.04 -6.63
CA GLY A 226 21.22 6.50 -6.69
C GLY A 226 21.91 7.24 -5.54
N ILE A 227 21.74 6.75 -4.30
CA ILE A 227 22.41 7.30 -3.12
C ILE A 227 23.93 7.20 -3.27
N SER A 228 24.44 6.06 -3.74
CA SER A 228 25.88 5.86 -3.95
C SER A 228 26.42 6.83 -5.01
N PHE A 229 25.70 7.01 -6.12
CA PHE A 229 26.05 7.99 -7.14
C PHE A 229 26.02 9.43 -6.62
N ALA A 230 25.01 9.79 -5.83
CA ALA A 230 24.92 11.11 -5.19
C ALA A 230 26.10 11.38 -4.24
N ASN A 231 26.54 10.37 -3.49
CA ASN A 231 27.70 10.49 -2.60
C ASN A 231 29.00 10.71 -3.37
N GLU A 232 29.20 10.04 -4.51
CA GLU A 232 30.35 10.29 -5.39
C GLU A 232 30.35 11.73 -5.93
N VAL A 233 29.19 12.21 -6.37
CA VAL A 233 29.06 13.60 -6.84
C VAL A 233 29.33 14.59 -5.70
N ALA A 234 28.80 14.32 -4.50
CA ALA A 234 28.99 15.15 -3.32
C ALA A 234 30.46 15.20 -2.83
N SER A 235 31.25 14.15 -3.09
CA SER A 235 32.69 14.14 -2.81
C SER A 235 33.53 14.87 -3.88
N GLY A 236 32.88 15.44 -4.92
CA GLY A 236 33.52 16.18 -6.00
C GLY A 236 33.86 15.33 -7.23
N ASN A 237 33.53 14.04 -7.24
CA ASN A 237 33.74 13.18 -8.39
C ASN A 237 32.63 13.35 -9.44
N LEU A 238 32.78 14.36 -10.30
CA LEU A 238 31.85 14.62 -11.41
C LEU A 238 32.00 13.66 -12.60
N THR A 239 32.97 12.75 -12.55
CA THR A 239 33.19 11.71 -13.57
C THR A 239 32.51 10.38 -13.23
N ALA A 240 31.87 10.30 -12.05
CA ALA A 240 31.13 9.14 -11.62
C ALA A 240 30.04 8.78 -12.65
N THR A 241 29.74 7.48 -12.78
CA THR A 241 28.72 6.98 -13.70
C THR A 241 27.72 6.12 -12.96
N ILE A 242 26.48 6.10 -13.45
CA ILE A 242 25.41 5.26 -12.92
C ILE A 242 24.74 4.48 -14.04
N ASP A 243 24.66 3.16 -13.89
CA ASP A 243 23.98 2.27 -14.83
C ASP A 243 22.48 2.20 -14.52
N ILE A 244 21.69 2.95 -15.29
CA ILE A 244 20.24 3.08 -15.10
C ILE A 244 19.53 1.95 -15.85
N LYS A 245 19.33 0.82 -15.16
CA LYS A 245 18.60 -0.33 -15.72
C LYS A 245 17.08 -0.21 -15.61
N SER A 246 16.59 0.67 -14.75
CA SER A 246 15.17 0.82 -14.45
C SER A 246 14.50 1.76 -15.45
N LYS A 247 13.28 1.42 -15.88
CA LYS A 247 12.43 2.28 -16.74
C LYS A 247 11.25 2.88 -15.99
N ASP A 248 11.27 2.80 -14.67
CA ASP A 248 10.26 3.37 -13.79
C ASP A 248 10.63 4.81 -13.38
N GLU A 249 9.81 5.40 -12.51
CA GLU A 249 9.95 6.76 -12.01
C GLU A 249 11.30 6.98 -11.30
N ILE A 250 11.87 5.94 -10.67
CA ILE A 250 13.22 6.00 -10.10
C ILE A 250 14.27 6.05 -11.20
N GLY A 251 14.13 5.24 -12.25
CA GLY A 251 15.00 5.31 -13.43
C GLY A 251 15.00 6.69 -14.08
N LEU A 252 13.81 7.28 -14.24
CA LEU A 252 13.66 8.64 -14.76
C LEU A 252 14.36 9.66 -13.86
N LEU A 253 14.15 9.60 -12.54
CA LEU A 253 14.81 10.48 -11.57
C LEU A 253 16.34 10.39 -11.69
N LEU A 254 16.89 9.18 -11.73
CA LEU A 254 18.34 8.97 -11.86
C LEU A 254 18.87 9.49 -13.20
N SER A 255 18.12 9.35 -14.28
CA SER A 255 18.52 9.86 -15.60
C SER A 255 18.57 11.38 -15.64
N THR A 256 17.58 12.04 -15.03
CA THR A 256 17.56 13.50 -14.89
C THR A 256 18.72 13.97 -14.01
N PHE A 257 18.96 13.29 -12.88
CA PHE A 257 20.07 13.64 -11.99
C PHE A 257 21.43 13.49 -12.68
N LYS A 258 21.64 12.42 -13.45
CA LYS A 258 22.85 12.25 -14.27
C LYS A 258 23.03 13.42 -15.24
N SER A 259 21.99 13.82 -15.97
CA SER A 259 22.05 14.97 -16.89
C SER A 259 22.43 16.27 -16.18
N THR A 260 22.01 16.46 -14.92
CA THR A 260 22.42 17.61 -14.11
C THR A 260 23.92 17.54 -13.78
N VAL A 261 24.44 16.37 -13.39
CA VAL A 261 25.87 16.17 -13.11
C VAL A 261 26.71 16.42 -14.38
N ASP A 262 26.26 15.89 -15.52
CA ASP A 262 26.93 16.10 -16.82
C ASP A 262 27.05 17.61 -17.14
N LYS A 263 26.01 18.40 -16.82
CA LYS A 263 26.02 19.86 -17.00
C LYS A 263 26.92 20.59 -16.02
N ILE A 264 26.98 20.16 -14.76
CA ILE A 264 27.92 20.72 -13.78
C ILE A 264 29.35 20.44 -14.24
N HIS A 265 29.65 19.22 -14.71
CA HIS A 265 30.97 18.87 -15.23
C HIS A 265 31.40 19.77 -16.42
N GLU A 266 30.49 20.03 -17.36
CA GLU A 266 30.73 20.95 -18.48
C GLU A 266 31.04 22.39 -18.01
N ILE A 267 30.32 22.88 -16.99
CA ILE A 267 30.57 24.20 -16.40
C ILE A 267 31.96 24.24 -15.74
N VAL A 268 32.34 23.22 -14.97
CA VAL A 268 33.67 23.15 -14.34
C VAL A 268 34.79 23.15 -15.37
N LEU A 269 34.64 22.39 -16.47
CA LEU A 269 35.62 22.39 -17.57
C LEU A 269 35.75 23.76 -18.22
N THR A 270 34.63 24.45 -18.44
CA THR A 270 34.62 25.80 -19.01
C THR A 270 35.33 26.80 -18.08
N ILE A 271 35.11 26.71 -16.77
CA ILE A 271 35.81 27.54 -15.77
C ILE A 271 37.31 27.24 -15.79
N SER A 272 37.72 25.97 -15.85
CA SER A 272 39.14 25.58 -15.89
C SER A 272 39.86 26.18 -17.10
N VAL A 273 39.27 26.06 -18.30
CA VAL A 273 39.82 26.67 -19.53
C VAL A 273 39.88 28.19 -19.41
N GLY A 274 38.86 28.82 -18.81
CA GLY A 274 38.85 30.25 -18.53
C GLY A 274 39.98 30.68 -17.59
N SER A 275 40.24 29.90 -16.53
CA SER A 275 41.34 30.14 -15.59
C SER A 275 42.71 30.00 -16.23
N ASP A 276 42.93 29.00 -17.10
CA ASP A 276 44.19 28.83 -17.83
C ASP A 276 44.45 30.01 -18.78
N ASN A 277 43.42 30.44 -19.50
CA ASN A 277 43.50 31.63 -20.37
C ASN A 277 43.84 32.90 -19.57
N LEU A 278 43.22 33.08 -18.39
CA LEU A 278 43.51 34.20 -17.51
C LEU A 278 44.94 34.15 -16.96
N SER A 279 45.44 32.97 -16.60
CA SER A 279 46.81 32.76 -16.16
C SER A 279 47.79 33.16 -17.27
N ASN A 280 47.57 32.68 -18.50
CA ASN A 280 48.41 33.02 -19.65
C ASN A 280 48.40 34.52 -19.97
N ALA A 281 47.22 35.16 -19.95
CA ALA A 281 47.09 36.60 -20.14
C ALA A 281 47.83 37.39 -19.04
N SER A 282 47.79 36.92 -17.79
CA SER A 282 48.51 37.52 -16.67
C SER A 282 50.03 37.42 -16.85
N THR A 283 50.55 36.28 -17.33
CA THR A 283 51.97 36.12 -17.65
C THR A 283 52.41 37.06 -18.78
N GLN A 284 51.62 37.19 -19.84
CA GLN A 284 51.89 38.14 -20.93
C GLN A 284 51.90 39.59 -20.43
N LEU A 285 50.90 39.96 -19.63
CA LEU A 285 50.81 41.30 -19.04
C LEU A 285 52.00 41.61 -18.14
N SER A 286 52.49 40.63 -17.38
CA SER A 286 53.71 40.79 -16.58
C SER A 286 54.94 41.07 -17.47
N GLY A 287 55.07 40.37 -18.60
CA GLY A 287 56.14 40.60 -19.57
C GLY A 287 56.08 42.01 -20.17
N VAL A 288 54.89 42.42 -20.64
CA VAL A 288 54.65 43.79 -21.16
C VAL A 288 54.96 44.84 -20.09
N SER A 289 54.60 44.58 -18.83
CA SER A 289 54.89 45.51 -17.72
C SER A 289 56.39 45.66 -17.46
N GLN A 290 57.16 44.57 -17.62
CA GLN A 290 58.60 44.59 -17.45
C GLN A 290 59.32 45.29 -18.61
N GLU A 291 58.89 45.04 -19.85
CA GLU A 291 59.36 45.78 -21.03
C GLU A 291 59.06 47.28 -20.88
N MET A 292 57.82 47.63 -20.50
CA MET A 292 57.43 49.02 -20.26
C MET A 292 58.30 49.69 -19.19
N SER A 293 58.63 48.97 -18.11
CA SER A 293 59.55 49.48 -17.08
C SER A 293 60.96 49.72 -17.63
N GLN A 294 61.46 48.86 -18.51
CA GLN A 294 62.76 49.05 -19.16
C GLN A 294 62.73 50.25 -20.12
N TRP A 295 61.71 50.36 -20.96
CA TRP A 295 61.50 51.50 -21.85
C TRP A 295 61.41 52.82 -21.09
N SER A 296 60.73 52.83 -19.94
CA SER A 296 60.65 54.02 -19.08
C SER A 296 62.03 54.44 -18.55
N ASN A 297 62.90 53.48 -18.20
CA ASN A 297 64.28 53.75 -17.79
C ASN A 297 65.15 54.27 -18.94
N GLU A 298 65.04 53.68 -20.13
CA GLU A 298 65.75 54.14 -21.34
C GLU A 298 65.30 55.56 -21.74
N GLN A 299 64.01 55.84 -21.62
CA GLN A 299 63.47 57.18 -21.85
C GLN A 299 63.98 58.19 -20.81
N ALA A 300 64.04 57.80 -19.53
CA ALA A 300 64.60 58.65 -18.48
C ALA A 300 66.07 58.99 -18.77
N ALA A 301 66.89 58.01 -19.16
CA ALA A 301 68.29 58.24 -19.54
C ALA A 301 68.43 59.14 -20.77
N SER A 302 67.57 58.97 -21.79
CA SER A 302 67.54 59.85 -22.96
C SER A 302 67.19 61.30 -22.59
N ILE A 303 66.29 61.48 -21.62
CA ILE A 303 65.96 62.81 -21.09
C ILE A 303 67.15 63.42 -20.34
N GLU A 304 67.90 62.63 -19.56
CA GLU A 304 69.13 63.11 -18.91
C GLU A 304 70.17 63.59 -19.95
N GLU A 305 70.35 62.85 -21.04
CA GLU A 305 71.25 63.24 -22.14
C GLU A 305 70.79 64.54 -22.83
N VAL A 306 69.49 64.67 -23.09
CA VAL A 306 68.91 65.90 -23.66
C VAL A 306 69.08 67.08 -22.70
N SER A 307 68.87 66.87 -21.40
CA SER A 307 69.11 67.90 -20.37
C SER A 307 70.57 68.34 -20.33
N SER A 308 71.52 67.39 -20.37
CA SER A 308 72.95 67.71 -20.43
C SER A 308 73.32 68.47 -21.70
N SER A 309 72.77 68.07 -22.85
CA SER A 309 72.95 68.79 -24.12
C SER A 309 72.38 70.20 -24.06
N MET A 310 71.26 70.40 -23.34
CA MET A 310 70.71 71.75 -23.10
C MET A 310 71.61 72.59 -22.17
N GLU A 311 72.23 71.99 -21.16
CA GLU A 311 73.21 72.69 -20.31
C GLU A 311 74.45 73.12 -21.09
N GLU A 312 75.00 72.23 -21.94
CA GLU A 312 76.11 72.56 -22.82
C GLU A 312 75.73 73.64 -23.83
N MET A 313 74.52 73.56 -24.40
CA MET A 313 74.01 74.57 -25.32
C MET A 313 73.84 75.92 -24.64
N ALA A 314 73.34 75.97 -23.42
CA ALA A 314 73.25 77.19 -22.62
C ALA A 314 74.65 77.78 -22.35
N SER A 315 75.62 76.94 -21.97
CA SER A 315 77.02 77.36 -21.79
C SER A 315 77.63 77.92 -23.08
N ASN A 316 77.36 77.29 -24.22
CA ASN A 316 77.82 77.77 -25.52
C ASN A 316 77.16 79.11 -25.90
N ILE A 317 75.88 79.30 -25.59
CA ILE A 317 75.17 80.57 -25.79
C ILE A 317 75.81 81.67 -24.93
N ASP A 318 76.07 81.39 -23.64
CA ASP A 318 76.75 82.32 -22.74
C ASP A 318 78.15 82.68 -23.24
N GLN A 319 78.93 81.67 -23.67
CA GLN A 319 80.26 81.89 -24.25
C GLN A 319 80.20 82.72 -25.54
N ASN A 320 79.20 82.47 -26.41
CA ASN A 320 79.04 83.22 -27.65
C ASN A 320 78.60 84.67 -27.38
N SER A 321 77.79 84.88 -26.34
CA SER A 321 77.41 86.22 -25.86
C SER A 321 78.63 86.99 -25.33
N GLU A 322 79.49 86.35 -24.53
CA GLU A 322 80.74 86.95 -24.04
C GLU A 322 81.69 87.27 -25.21
N ASN A 323 81.86 86.35 -26.17
CA ASN A 323 82.66 86.59 -27.37
C ASN A 323 82.13 87.77 -28.19
N ALA A 324 80.81 87.91 -28.33
CA ALA A 324 80.18 89.04 -29.00
C ALA A 324 80.45 90.35 -28.23
N ASN A 325 80.35 90.35 -26.91
CA ASN A 325 80.66 91.49 -26.05
C ASN A 325 82.14 91.91 -26.15
N GLN A 326 83.06 90.93 -26.18
CA GLN A 326 84.49 91.18 -26.42
C GLN A 326 84.74 91.74 -27.82
N THR A 327 84.07 91.20 -28.84
CA THR A 327 84.17 91.70 -30.22
C THR A 327 83.68 93.13 -30.33
N GLU A 328 82.57 93.48 -29.65
CA GLU A 328 82.07 94.85 -29.56
C GLU A 328 83.10 95.79 -28.92
N LYS A 329 83.69 95.39 -27.78
CA LYS A 329 84.78 96.17 -27.14
C LYS A 329 85.97 96.39 -28.06
N ILE A 330 86.39 95.35 -28.79
CA ILE A 330 87.48 95.45 -29.77
C ILE A 330 87.10 96.40 -30.92
N ALA A 331 85.87 96.32 -31.42
CA ALA A 331 85.38 97.19 -32.48
C ALA A 331 85.36 98.67 -32.04
N ILE A 332 84.91 98.97 -30.82
CA ILE A 332 84.94 100.31 -30.23
C ILE A 332 86.39 100.81 -30.10
N LEU A 333 87.31 99.98 -29.60
CA LEU A 333 88.74 100.33 -29.52
C LEU A 333 89.36 100.57 -30.91
N ALA A 334 88.96 99.78 -31.91
CA ALA A 334 89.42 99.93 -33.28
C ALA A 334 88.88 101.22 -33.92
N GLU A 335 87.61 101.54 -33.68
CA GLU A 335 86.99 102.81 -34.06
C GLU A 335 87.76 104.00 -33.46
N GLU A 336 88.02 103.98 -32.15
CA GLU A 336 88.78 105.02 -31.44
C GLU A 336 90.17 105.22 -32.08
N LYS A 337 90.89 104.12 -32.35
CA LYS A 337 92.19 104.18 -33.03
C LYS A 337 92.09 104.66 -34.47
N MET A 338 91.07 104.27 -35.23
CA MET A 338 90.84 104.75 -36.59
C MET A 338 90.51 106.25 -36.61
N HIS A 339 89.79 106.75 -35.60
CA HIS A 339 89.53 108.18 -35.43
C HIS A 339 90.84 108.96 -35.18
N ALA A 340 91.74 108.40 -34.37
CA ALA A 340 93.08 108.97 -34.15
C ALA A 340 93.93 108.95 -35.42
N VAL A 341 93.96 107.83 -36.17
CA VAL A 341 94.65 107.73 -37.47
C VAL A 341 94.07 108.73 -38.46
N GLY A 342 92.75 108.87 -38.53
CA GLY A 342 92.08 109.85 -39.38
C GLY A 342 92.50 111.28 -39.06
N LYS A 343 92.61 111.65 -37.78
CA LYS A 343 93.13 112.95 -37.35
C LYS A 343 94.58 113.16 -37.80
N THR A 344 95.47 112.20 -37.53
CA THR A 344 96.90 112.29 -37.92
C THR A 344 97.09 112.33 -39.44
N SER A 345 96.27 111.61 -40.19
CA SER A 345 96.30 111.61 -41.66
C SER A 345 95.81 112.95 -42.22
N ASN A 346 94.77 113.54 -41.63
CA ASN A 346 94.33 114.90 -41.97
C ASN A 346 95.40 115.96 -41.64
N ASP A 347 96.04 115.85 -40.47
CA ASP A 347 97.17 116.71 -40.08
C ASP A 347 98.33 116.57 -41.10
N SER A 348 98.64 115.34 -41.53
CA SER A 348 99.66 115.08 -42.55
C SER A 348 99.29 115.67 -43.92
N LEU A 349 98.03 115.57 -44.35
CA LEU A 349 97.56 116.18 -45.61
C LEU A 349 97.60 117.72 -45.57
N LEU A 350 97.31 118.32 -44.41
CA LEU A 350 97.49 119.76 -44.21
C LEU A 350 98.97 120.15 -44.36
N SER A 351 99.90 119.39 -43.76
CA SER A 351 101.33 119.62 -43.94
C SER A 351 101.79 119.44 -45.40
N VAL A 352 101.26 118.45 -46.13
CA VAL A 352 101.56 118.28 -47.57
C VAL A 352 101.03 119.45 -48.39
N ARG A 353 99.85 120.00 -48.07
CA ARG A 353 99.32 121.22 -48.71
C ARG A 353 100.19 122.44 -48.43
N GLU A 354 100.71 122.60 -47.21
CA GLU A 354 101.65 123.67 -46.88
C GLU A 354 102.96 123.58 -47.69
N ILE A 355 103.44 122.37 -47.99
CA ILE A 355 104.63 122.16 -48.82
C ILE A 355 104.34 122.50 -50.29
N ALA A 356 103.15 122.19 -50.80
CA ALA A 356 102.76 122.46 -52.19
C ALA A 356 102.50 123.95 -52.51
N GLN A 357 102.51 124.85 -51.52
CA GLN A 357 102.33 126.30 -51.68
C GLN A 357 103.62 127.12 -51.52
N LYS A 358 104.78 126.46 -51.41
CA LYS A 358 106.12 127.07 -51.50
C LYS A 358 106.78 126.73 -52.83
#